data_AF-A0AAD6XS62-F1
#
_entry.id   AF-A0AAD6XS62-F1
#
_cell.length_a   1.000
_cell.length_b   1.000
_cell.length_c   1.000
_cell.angle_alpha   90.00
_cell.angle_beta   90.00
_cell.angle_gamma   90.00
#
_symmetry.space_group_name_H-M   'P 1'
#
loop_
_entity.id
_entity.type
_entity.pdbx_description
1 polymer ?
#
loop_
_entity_poly.entity_id
_entity_poly.type
_entity_poly.pdbx_seq_one_letter_code
_entity_poly.pdbx_strand_id
1 'polypeptide(L)' 'AAAAANASAAGGQDGAGAGVGKINALACGNCGTSTTPLWRRDDVGNNICNACGLYFKLHGTHRPTSMKKTVIKRRKR' A
#
# COMPACT_ATOMS: atom_id res chain seq x y z
N ALA A 1 15.47 30.28 2.21
CA ALA A 1 16.07 28.94 2.12
C ALA A 1 15.04 27.91 2.60
N ALA A 2 14.41 27.16 1.69
CA ALA A 2 13.60 26.02 2.05
C ALA A 2 13.98 24.88 1.09
N ALA A 3 14.46 23.80 1.69
CA ALA A 3 15.17 22.71 1.04
C ALA A 3 14.29 21.91 0.08
N ALA A 4 14.94 21.46 -1.00
CA ALA A 4 14.43 20.52 -1.98
C ALA A 4 14.01 19.18 -1.34
N ALA A 5 12.94 18.59 -1.87
CA ALA A 5 12.67 17.16 -1.73
C ALA A 5 12.36 16.59 -3.12
N ASN A 6 13.43 16.33 -3.88
CA ASN A 6 13.39 15.55 -5.11
C ASN A 6 13.22 14.08 -4.72
N ALA A 7 12.02 13.53 -4.89
CA ALA A 7 11.79 12.09 -4.75
C ALA A 7 11.85 11.45 -6.13
N SER A 8 13.08 11.11 -6.55
CA SER A 8 13.35 10.31 -7.75
C SER A 8 12.80 8.89 -7.61
N ALA A 9 12.39 8.39 -8.77
CA ALA A 9 12.02 7.03 -9.14
C ALA A 9 12.53 5.88 -8.24
N ALA A 10 11.60 5.00 -7.87
CA ALA A 10 11.88 3.57 -7.71
C ALA A 10 11.13 2.81 -8.81
N GLY A 11 11.89 2.13 -9.65
CA GLY A 11 11.38 1.28 -10.72
C GLY A 11 10.88 -0.07 -10.22
N GLY A 12 10.15 -0.74 -11.12
CA GLY A 12 10.09 -2.19 -11.28
C GLY A 12 9.55 -3.03 -10.12
N GLN A 13 8.40 -3.67 -10.32
CA GLN A 13 8.34 -5.07 -10.74
C GLN A 13 6.90 -5.58 -10.66
N ASP A 14 6.36 -5.83 -11.85
CA ASP A 14 5.29 -6.78 -12.08
C ASP A 14 5.73 -8.15 -11.54
N GLY A 15 4.92 -8.75 -10.68
CA GLY A 15 5.26 -10.00 -10.00
C GLY A 15 4.03 -10.78 -9.54
N ALA A 16 3.06 -10.95 -10.44
CA ALA A 16 2.06 -12.00 -10.29
C ALA A 16 2.71 -13.32 -10.73
N GLY A 17 3.18 -14.13 -9.78
CA GLY A 17 3.56 -15.51 -10.06
C GLY A 17 4.73 -16.03 -9.22
N ALA A 18 4.43 -16.67 -8.10
CA ALA A 18 5.30 -17.70 -7.52
C ALA A 18 4.49 -18.66 -6.63
N GLY A 19 4.45 -19.93 -7.03
CA GLY A 19 4.58 -21.07 -6.13
C GLY A 19 3.38 -21.48 -5.28
N VAL A 20 2.83 -22.66 -5.59
CA VAL A 20 1.98 -23.48 -4.72
C VAL A 20 2.73 -23.80 -3.42
N GLY A 21 2.15 -23.39 -2.30
CA GLY A 21 2.57 -23.75 -0.94
C GLY A 21 2.07 -22.67 -0.01
N LYS A 22 1.05 -22.96 0.81
CA LYS A 22 0.33 -22.05 1.72
C LYS A 22 1.17 -20.83 2.16
N ILE A 23 1.16 -19.79 1.33
CA ILE A 23 1.79 -18.50 1.62
C ILE A 23 0.79 -17.82 2.54
N ASN A 24 1.20 -17.44 3.75
CA ASN A 24 0.40 -16.51 4.55
C ASN A 24 0.22 -15.26 3.69
N ALA A 25 -0.94 -15.15 3.04
CA ALA A 25 -1.17 -14.13 2.03
C ALA A 25 -0.93 -12.77 2.67
N LEU A 26 0.09 -12.05 2.19
CA LEU A 26 0.46 -10.76 2.75
C LEU A 26 -0.79 -9.87 2.79
N ALA A 27 -1.19 -9.46 3.98
CA ALA A 27 -2.43 -8.74 4.21
C ALA A 27 -2.14 -7.42 4.92
N CYS A 28 -2.88 -6.39 4.54
CA CYS A 28 -2.80 -5.09 5.18
C CYS A 28 -3.27 -5.16 6.63
N GLY A 29 -2.44 -4.76 7.60
CA GLY A 29 -2.78 -4.75 9.02
C GLY A 29 -3.94 -3.80 9.38
N ASN A 30 -4.27 -2.83 8.52
CA ASN A 30 -5.38 -1.90 8.76
C ASN A 30 -6.71 -2.34 8.13
N CYS A 31 -6.71 -2.74 6.86
CA CYS A 31 -7.94 -3.04 6.12
C CYS A 31 -8.05 -4.49 5.62
N GLY A 32 -7.06 -5.34 5.91
CA GLY A 32 -7.04 -6.75 5.52
C GLY A 32 -6.98 -7.02 4.01
N THR A 33 -6.67 -6.00 3.19
CA THR A 33 -6.53 -6.22 1.75
C THR A 33 -5.27 -7.06 1.48
N SER A 34 -5.41 -8.11 0.70
CA SER A 34 -4.26 -8.92 0.22
C SER A 34 -3.75 -8.49 -1.15
N THR A 35 -4.44 -7.54 -1.79
CA THR A 35 -4.09 -7.01 -3.10
C THR A 35 -3.90 -5.51 -3.02
N THR A 36 -2.71 -5.04 -3.36
CA THR A 36 -2.39 -3.61 -3.43
C THR A 36 -1.32 -3.38 -4.49
N PRO A 37 -1.36 -2.24 -5.21
CA PRO A 37 -0.32 -1.94 -6.19
C PRO A 37 1.04 -1.60 -5.54
N LEU A 38 1.05 -1.25 -4.25
CA LEU A 38 2.27 -0.95 -3.51
C LEU A 38 2.06 -1.26 -2.03
N TRP A 39 2.94 -2.08 -1.47
CA TRP A 39 3.01 -2.31 -0.03
C TRP A 39 3.80 -1.19 0.65
N ARG A 40 3.31 -0.73 1.79
CA ARG A 40 3.96 0.26 2.66
C ARG A 40 4.20 -0.35 4.03
N ARG A 41 5.11 0.24 4.81
CA ARG A 41 5.30 -0.05 6.23
C ARG A 41 4.83 1.15 7.04
N ASP A 42 4.13 0.90 8.15
CA ASP A 42 3.87 1.94 9.15
C ASP A 42 5.11 2.15 10.04
N ASP A 43 5.04 3.12 10.96
CA ASP A 43 6.12 3.43 11.90
C ASP A 43 6.39 2.30 12.90
N VAL A 44 5.44 1.37 13.08
CA VAL A 44 5.54 0.18 13.94
C VAL A 44 6.16 -1.00 13.18
N GLY A 45 6.27 -0.91 11.86
CA GLY A 45 6.81 -1.96 10.98
C GLY A 45 5.75 -2.90 10.38
N ASN A 46 4.46 -2.68 10.61
CA ASN A 46 3.37 -3.46 10.02
C ASN A 46 3.24 -3.21 8.52
N ASN A 47 2.94 -4.27 7.78
CA ASN A 47 2.62 -4.19 6.37
C ASN A 47 1.21 -3.59 6.18
N ILE A 48 1.15 -2.47 5.48
CA ILE A 48 -0.11 -1.80 5.12
C ILE A 48 -0.19 -1.56 3.62
N CYS A 49 -1.41 -1.47 3.09
CA CYS A 49 -1.62 -1.19 1.68
C CYS A 49 -1.37 0.29 1.35
N ASN A 50 -1.13 0.59 0.07
CA ASN A 50 -0.87 1.96 -0.37
C ASN A 50 -1.94 2.95 0.09
N ALA A 51 -3.22 2.58 -0.01
CA ALA A 51 -4.32 3.47 0.35
C ALA A 51 -4.37 3.77 1.86
N CYS A 52 -4.08 2.78 2.72
CA CYS A 52 -4.05 3.00 4.17
C CYS A 52 -2.87 3.87 4.59
N GLY A 53 -1.69 3.63 4.01
CA GLY A 53 -0.50 4.45 4.31
C GLY A 53 -0.63 5.89 3.81
N LEU A 54 -1.22 6.10 2.63
CA LEU A 54 -1.48 7.45 2.12
C LEU A 54 -2.55 8.17 2.96
N TYR A 55 -3.60 7.46 3.38
CA TYR A 55 -4.66 8.04 4.20
C TYR A 55 -4.11 8.51 5.57
N PHE A 56 -3.35 7.66 6.25
CA PHE A 56 -2.75 8.01 7.54
C PHE A 56 -1.80 9.20 7.42
N LYS A 57 -0.95 9.24 6.37
CA LYS A 57 -0.04 10.35 6.14
C LYS A 57 -0.75 11.69 5.87
N LEU A 58 -1.92 11.66 5.23
CA LEU A 58 -2.67 12.88 4.90
C LEU A 58 -3.59 13.33 6.04
N HIS A 59 -4.20 12.40 6.77
CA HIS A 59 -5.26 12.68 7.75
C HIS A 59 -4.88 12.43 9.20
N GLY A 60 -3.70 11.85 9.47
CA GLY A 60 -3.24 11.50 10.82
C GLY A 60 -4.07 10.42 11.53
N THR A 61 -5.00 9.76 10.83
CA THR A 61 -5.94 8.79 11.40
C THR A 61 -6.01 7.52 10.55
N HIS A 62 -6.42 6.41 11.16
CA HIS A 62 -6.55 5.13 10.46
C HIS A 62 -7.69 5.17 9.44
N ARG A 63 -7.47 4.57 8.26
CA ARG A 63 -8.47 4.55 7.20
C ARG A 63 -9.71 3.76 7.65
N PRO A 64 -10.91 4.37 7.69
CA PRO A 64 -12.12 3.65 8.04
C PRO A 64 -12.46 2.60 6.99
N THR A 65 -12.99 1.46 7.44
CA THR A 65 -13.35 0.31 6.59
C THR A 65 -14.43 0.64 5.57
N SER A 66 -15.32 1.59 5.86
CA SER A 66 -16.37 2.08 4.95
C SER A 66 -15.80 2.59 3.61
N MET A 67 -14.60 3.16 3.62
CA MET A 67 -13.96 3.67 2.39
C MET A 67 -13.21 2.59 1.60
N LYS A 68 -13.15 1.34 2.07
CA LYS A 68 -12.46 0.24 1.37
C LYS A 68 -13.26 -0.13 0.11
N LYS A 69 -12.59 -0.09 -1.05
CA LYS A 69 -13.14 -0.59 -2.31
C LYS A 69 -12.55 -1.97 -2.59
N THR A 70 -13.38 -2.92 -3.03
CA THR A 70 -12.96 -4.28 -3.40
C THR A 70 -12.25 -4.33 -4.75
N VAL A 71 -12.62 -3.44 -5.67
CA VAL A 71 -12.05 -3.36 -7.03
C VAL A 71 -10.98 -2.27 -7.11
N ILE A 72 -9.77 -2.63 -7.53
CA ILE A 72 -8.67 -1.69 -7.79
C ILE A 72 -8.82 -1.12 -9.20
N LYS A 73 -9.25 0.15 -9.31
CA LYS A 73 -9.35 0.84 -10.59
C LYS A 73 -7.96 1.31 -11.07
N ARG A 74 -7.55 0.88 -12.26
CA ARG A 74 -6.34 1.40 -12.94
C ARG A 74 -6.60 2.80 -13.50
N ARG A 75 -5.63 3.70 -13.35
CA ARG A 75 -5.64 5.03 -13.97
C ARG A 75 -4.73 5.01 -15.21
N LYS A 76 -5.03 5.83 -16.23
CA LYS A 76 -4.13 6.04 -17.37
C LYS A 76 -2.88 6.77 -16.85
N ARG A 77 -1.70 6.23 -17.13
CA ARG A 77 -0.40 6.79 -16.73
C ARG A 77 0.02 7.89 -17.69
#